data_AF-A0A023FG03-F1
#
_entry.id   AF-A0A023FG03-F1
#
_cell.length_a   1.000
_cell.length_b   1.000
_cell.length_c   1.000
_cell.angle_alpha   90.00
_cell.angle_beta   90.00
_cell.angle_gamma   90.00
#
_symmetry.space_group_name_H-M   'P 1'
#
loop_
_entity.id
_entity.type
_entity.pdbx_description
1 polymer ?
#
loop_
_entity_poly.entity_id
_entity_poly.type
_entity_poly.pdbx_seq_one_letter_code
_entity_poly.pdbx_strand_id
1 'polypeptide(L)'
;WPAAVMQGLAKYVFQSGNVLCDGDHVSWHCPLDNSESRIEHMLMMEDPQLGTVVTPFGPVSFIQIVGVCAEELKAAQQWNGRSFVALMQRVPGAGGPWLVTNMRRGETVFELDPSIQDAVDQGIENEGSDLSGVSAKLCWSEEFPPIVQSAKEPGNTASVDTPSISHYESEEIKRTLKKGLLGSQPSSETEDNGLETRELAQTRALEAVHLQLNLEAGLLFPLVLR
;
A
#
# COMPACT_ATOMS: atom_id res chain seq x y z
N TRP A 1 -23.00 -10.70 15.52
CA TRP A 1 -21.92 -10.52 14.54
C TRP A 1 -20.58 -10.12 15.19
N PRO A 2 -20.46 -9.27 16.25
CA PRO A 2 -19.15 -8.84 16.74
C PRO A 2 -18.28 -9.99 17.27
N ALA A 3 -18.91 -10.97 17.94
CA ALA A 3 -18.23 -12.19 18.36
C ALA A 3 -17.60 -12.96 17.18
N ALA A 4 -18.21 -12.94 15.99
CA ALA A 4 -17.65 -13.61 14.81
C ALA A 4 -16.39 -12.89 14.29
N VAL A 5 -16.38 -11.55 14.32
CA VAL A 5 -15.20 -10.73 14.01
C VAL A 5 -14.06 -11.04 14.98
N MET A 6 -14.34 -11.01 16.30
CA MET A 6 -13.35 -11.34 17.33
C MET A 6 -12.81 -12.77 17.17
N GLN A 7 -13.65 -13.73 16.80
CA GLN A 7 -13.21 -15.10 16.51
C GLN A 7 -12.30 -15.18 15.27
N GLY A 8 -12.57 -14.37 14.24
CA GLY A 8 -11.70 -14.26 13.07
C GLY A 8 -10.32 -13.71 13.42
N LEU A 9 -10.27 -12.62 14.19
CA LEU A 9 -9.02 -12.05 14.69
C LEU A 9 -8.25 -13.02 15.60
N ALA A 10 -8.94 -13.70 16.52
CA ALA A 10 -8.32 -14.70 17.38
C ALA A 10 -7.68 -15.81 16.54
N LYS A 11 -8.37 -16.36 15.54
CA LYS A 11 -7.78 -17.37 14.65
C LYS A 11 -6.51 -16.87 13.97
N TYR A 12 -6.51 -15.63 13.47
CA TYR A 12 -5.31 -15.02 12.88
C TYR A 12 -4.14 -14.97 13.87
N VAL A 13 -4.38 -14.48 15.10
CA VAL A 13 -3.34 -14.38 16.14
C VAL A 13 -2.78 -15.76 16.48
N PHE A 14 -3.65 -16.76 16.67
CA PHE A 14 -3.21 -18.13 17.00
C PHE A 14 -2.49 -18.84 15.85
N GLN A 15 -2.83 -18.54 14.59
CA GLN A 15 -2.21 -19.17 13.42
C GLN A 15 -0.88 -18.52 13.03
N SER A 16 -0.79 -17.19 13.12
CA SER A 16 0.41 -16.44 12.72
C SER A 16 1.42 -16.25 13.85
N GLY A 17 0.97 -16.28 15.11
CA GLY A 17 1.77 -15.87 16.26
C GLY A 17 1.92 -14.35 16.40
N ASN A 18 1.33 -13.56 15.49
CA ASN A 18 1.37 -12.11 15.55
C ASN A 18 0.34 -11.59 16.56
N VAL A 19 0.83 -10.94 17.61
CA VAL A 19 -0.02 -10.30 18.63
C VAL A 19 -0.47 -8.94 18.11
N LEU A 20 -1.76 -8.63 18.30
CA LEU A 20 -2.33 -7.31 18.00
C LEU A 20 -2.04 -6.37 19.17
N CYS A 21 -1.36 -5.27 18.87
CA CYS A 21 -0.92 -4.25 19.82
C CYS A 21 -1.65 -2.92 19.60
N ASP A 22 -1.52 -2.03 20.58
CA ASP A 22 -1.99 -0.65 20.45
C ASP A 22 -1.28 0.08 19.30
N GLY A 23 -2.05 0.69 18.41
CA GLY A 23 -1.60 1.34 17.18
C GLY A 23 -1.62 0.45 15.94
N ASP A 24 -1.85 -0.86 16.08
CA ASP A 24 -1.92 -1.77 14.93
C ASP A 24 -3.19 -1.54 14.10
N HIS A 25 -3.15 -2.04 12.87
CA HIS A 25 -4.27 -2.00 11.95
C HIS A 25 -4.54 -3.38 11.34
N VAL A 26 -5.79 -3.62 10.96
CA VAL A 26 -6.19 -4.84 10.26
C VAL A 26 -7.01 -4.48 9.03
N SER A 27 -6.45 -4.81 7.86
CA SER A 27 -7.12 -4.70 6.58
C SER A 27 -8.13 -5.84 6.41
N TRP A 28 -9.42 -5.55 6.60
CA TRP A 28 -10.48 -6.57 6.60
C TRP A 28 -11.29 -6.66 5.30
N HIS A 29 -11.39 -5.54 4.55
CA HIS A 29 -11.92 -5.50 3.17
C HIS A 29 -13.37 -5.99 3.01
N CYS A 30 -14.14 -5.98 4.08
CA CYS A 30 -15.58 -6.22 4.04
C CYS A 30 -16.28 -5.60 5.25
N PRO A 31 -17.57 -5.27 5.16
CA PRO A 31 -18.30 -4.70 6.28
C PRO A 31 -18.26 -5.63 7.50
N LEU A 32 -17.88 -5.12 8.68
CA LEU A 32 -17.62 -5.97 9.86
C LEU A 32 -18.85 -6.80 10.30
N ASP A 33 -20.05 -6.30 10.02
CA ASP A 33 -21.32 -6.95 10.33
C ASP A 33 -21.95 -7.70 9.15
N ASN A 34 -21.25 -7.80 8.01
CA ASN A 34 -21.74 -8.31 6.72
C ASN A 34 -22.98 -7.56 6.18
N SER A 35 -23.12 -6.28 6.53
CA SER A 35 -24.08 -5.37 5.90
C SER A 35 -23.47 -4.68 4.67
N GLU A 36 -24.03 -3.54 4.26
CA GLU A 36 -23.48 -2.62 3.25
C GLU A 36 -22.79 -1.41 3.91
N SER A 37 -22.28 -1.57 5.13
CA SER A 37 -21.61 -0.50 5.88
C SER A 37 -20.29 -0.08 5.22
N ARG A 38 -19.94 1.20 5.29
CA ARG A 38 -18.60 1.69 4.93
C ARG A 38 -17.49 1.29 5.92
N ILE A 39 -17.86 0.75 7.08
CA ILE A 39 -16.91 0.32 8.11
C ILE A 39 -16.40 -1.08 7.78
N GLU A 40 -15.24 -1.13 7.13
CA GLU A 40 -14.70 -2.34 6.52
C GLU A 40 -13.32 -2.74 7.04
N HIS A 41 -12.76 -1.96 7.97
CA HIS A 41 -11.40 -2.12 8.48
C HIS A 41 -11.35 -1.88 9.98
N MET A 42 -10.23 -2.21 10.62
CA MET A 42 -10.07 -2.08 12.07
C MET A 42 -8.73 -1.43 12.43
N LEU A 43 -8.77 -0.58 13.45
CA LEU A 43 -7.61 -0.11 14.21
C LEU A 43 -7.66 -0.73 15.62
N MET A 44 -6.49 -0.99 16.18
CA MET A 44 -6.29 -1.62 17.49
C MET A 44 -5.82 -0.56 18.47
N MET A 45 -6.58 -0.34 19.54
CA MET A 45 -6.29 0.70 20.52
C MET A 45 -6.41 0.16 21.93
N GLU A 46 -5.65 0.67 22.89
CA GLU A 46 -5.90 0.35 24.30
C GLU A 46 -7.34 0.72 24.70
N ASP A 47 -8.00 -0.18 25.42
CA ASP A 47 -9.34 0.08 25.95
C ASP A 47 -9.27 1.23 26.98
N PRO A 48 -10.05 2.31 26.81
CA PRO A 48 -9.97 3.50 27.65
C PRO A 48 -10.48 3.28 29.08
N GLN A 49 -11.09 2.13 29.39
CA GLN A 49 -11.68 1.83 30.70
C GLN A 49 -11.00 0.67 31.43
N LEU A 50 -10.56 -0.37 30.72
CA LEU A 50 -10.15 -1.64 31.34
C LEU A 50 -8.69 -1.69 31.77
N GLY A 51 -7.79 -0.93 31.12
CA GLY A 51 -6.35 -0.89 31.43
C GLY A 51 -5.68 -2.27 31.40
N THR A 52 -4.55 -2.46 32.10
CA THR A 52 -3.89 -3.77 32.24
C THR A 52 -4.22 -4.39 33.59
N VAL A 53 -4.64 -5.66 33.59
CA VAL A 53 -4.91 -6.42 34.81
C VAL A 53 -3.81 -7.46 35.05
N VAL A 54 -3.24 -7.47 36.25
CA VAL A 54 -2.25 -8.50 36.65
C VAL A 54 -2.98 -9.75 37.09
N THR A 55 -2.65 -10.89 36.47
CA THR A 55 -3.19 -12.20 36.83
C THR A 55 -2.07 -13.15 37.30
N PRO A 56 -2.38 -14.28 37.96
CA PRO A 56 -1.37 -15.28 38.33
C PRO A 56 -0.57 -15.86 37.15
N PHE A 57 -1.09 -15.74 35.93
CA PHE A 57 -0.45 -16.26 34.71
C PHE A 57 0.22 -15.16 33.86
N GLY A 58 0.28 -13.93 34.38
CA GLY A 58 0.86 -12.78 33.70
C GLY A 58 -0.13 -11.61 33.54
N PRO A 59 0.34 -10.47 33.04
CA PRO A 59 -0.50 -9.31 32.77
C PRO A 59 -1.41 -9.56 31.56
N VAL A 60 -2.62 -9.01 31.62
CA VAL A 60 -3.60 -9.01 30.53
C VAL A 60 -3.96 -7.57 30.22
N SER A 61 -3.62 -7.10 29.03
CA SER A 61 -4.07 -5.81 28.48
C SER A 61 -5.30 -6.01 27.60
N PHE A 62 -6.18 -5.02 27.56
CA PHE A 62 -7.37 -5.04 26.73
C PHE A 62 -7.18 -4.12 25.52
N ILE A 63 -7.22 -4.72 24.33
CA ILE A 63 -7.15 -4.00 23.05
C ILE A 63 -8.56 -3.91 22.48
N GLN A 64 -9.06 -2.69 22.37
CA GLN A 64 -10.31 -2.33 21.73
C GLN A 64 -10.15 -2.34 20.21
N ILE A 65 -11.11 -2.96 19.54
CA ILE A 65 -11.26 -2.93 18.08
C ILE A 65 -12.07 -1.69 17.72
N VAL A 66 -11.51 -0.83 16.86
CA VAL A 66 -12.15 0.39 16.35
C VAL A 66 -12.39 0.22 14.86
N GLY A 67 -13.65 0.15 14.45
CA GLY A 67 -14.02 0.04 13.04
C GLY A 67 -13.83 1.36 12.29
N VAL A 68 -13.16 1.29 11.14
CA VAL A 68 -12.82 2.46 10.31
C VAL A 68 -13.15 2.23 8.83
N CYS A 69 -13.26 3.32 8.07
CA CYS A 69 -13.39 3.32 6.62
C CYS A 69 -12.03 3.04 5.93
N ALA A 70 -12.05 2.75 4.63
CA ALA A 70 -10.83 2.46 3.87
C ALA A 70 -9.85 3.65 3.81
N GLU A 71 -10.37 4.86 3.69
CA GLU A 71 -9.60 6.10 3.65
C GLU A 71 -8.91 6.37 4.98
N GLU A 72 -9.59 6.07 6.07
CA GLU A 72 -9.09 6.22 7.43
C GLU A 72 -8.00 5.19 7.75
N LEU A 73 -8.19 3.93 7.34
CA LEU A 73 -7.15 2.92 7.40
C LEU A 73 -5.90 3.38 6.63
N LYS A 74 -6.09 3.91 5.41
CA LYS A 74 -4.97 4.37 4.59
C LYS A 74 -4.18 5.49 5.28
N ALA A 75 -4.86 6.46 5.89
CA ALA A 75 -4.19 7.53 6.62
C ALA A 75 -3.43 7.01 7.85
N ALA A 76 -4.02 6.09 8.61
CA ALA A 76 -3.34 5.42 9.72
C ALA A 76 -2.09 4.64 9.27
N GLN A 77 -2.14 4.01 8.10
CA GLN A 77 -1.00 3.30 7.52
C GLN A 77 0.10 4.25 7.04
N GLN A 78 -0.25 5.41 6.48
CA GLN A 78 0.70 6.40 5.96
C GLN A 78 1.33 7.26 7.06
N TRP A 79 0.65 7.43 8.19
CA TRP A 79 1.18 8.18 9.33
C TRP A 79 1.55 7.22 10.46
N ASN A 80 0.65 7.03 11.41
CA ASN A 80 0.66 5.96 12.40
C ASN A 80 -0.74 5.80 13.01
N GLY A 81 -1.06 4.62 13.53
CA GLY A 81 -2.40 4.34 14.05
C GLY A 81 -2.78 5.18 15.27
N ARG A 82 -1.83 5.39 16.20
CA ARG A 82 -2.11 6.08 17.48
C ARG A 82 -2.47 7.55 17.29
N SER A 83 -1.64 8.28 16.56
CA SER A 83 -1.83 9.72 16.31
C SER A 83 -3.08 9.95 15.44
N PHE A 84 -3.34 9.08 14.46
CA PHE A 84 -4.58 9.15 13.68
C PHE A 84 -5.83 8.94 14.53
N VAL A 85 -5.84 7.94 15.42
CA VAL A 85 -6.96 7.72 16.34
C VAL A 85 -7.16 8.90 17.29
N ALA A 86 -6.08 9.53 17.77
CA ALA A 86 -6.17 10.73 18.60
C ALA A 86 -6.87 11.90 17.89
N LEU A 87 -6.76 11.99 16.56
CA LEU A 87 -7.55 12.92 15.74
C LEU A 87 -9.02 12.49 15.68
N MET A 88 -9.29 11.21 15.38
CA MET A 88 -10.66 10.68 15.32
C MET A 88 -11.46 10.91 16.61
N GLN A 89 -10.83 10.78 17.79
CA GLN A 89 -11.47 11.00 19.09
C GLN A 89 -12.07 12.41 19.24
N ARG A 90 -11.53 13.40 18.50
CA ARG A 90 -11.97 14.80 18.54
C ARG A 90 -13.13 15.08 17.59
N VAL A 91 -13.38 14.20 16.63
CA VAL A 91 -14.38 14.40 15.58
C VAL A 91 -15.75 13.83 16.01
N PRO A 92 -16.79 14.66 16.15
CA PRO A 92 -18.13 14.19 16.46
C PRO A 92 -18.63 13.21 15.40
N GLY A 93 -19.19 12.08 15.83
CA GLY A 93 -19.68 11.04 14.92
C GLY A 93 -18.63 10.02 14.46
N ALA A 94 -17.33 10.25 14.72
CA ALA A 94 -16.23 9.31 14.43
C ALA A 94 -15.80 8.47 15.66
N GLY A 95 -16.72 8.25 16.60
CA GLY A 95 -16.54 7.39 17.79
C GLY A 95 -16.24 8.12 19.10
N GLY A 96 -15.76 9.37 19.02
CA GLY A 96 -15.56 10.23 20.19
C GLY A 96 -14.50 9.70 21.17
N PRO A 97 -14.49 10.17 22.43
CA PRO A 97 -13.43 9.85 23.40
C PRO A 97 -13.25 8.37 23.71
N TRP A 98 -14.29 7.55 23.49
CA TRP A 98 -14.28 6.11 23.75
C TRP A 98 -14.25 5.26 22.48
N LEU A 99 -14.05 5.89 21.31
CA LEU A 99 -13.84 5.19 20.04
C LEU A 99 -14.96 4.20 19.70
N VAL A 100 -16.20 4.59 20.01
CA VAL A 100 -17.37 3.73 19.80
C VAL A 100 -17.64 3.59 18.31
N THR A 101 -17.53 2.36 17.80
CA THR A 101 -17.78 2.08 16.38
C THR A 101 -19.28 2.14 16.07
N ASN A 102 -19.66 3.01 15.14
CA ASN A 102 -21.01 3.08 14.61
C ASN A 102 -21.05 2.51 13.18
N MET A 103 -21.57 1.29 13.02
CA MET A 103 -21.69 0.63 11.71
C MET A 103 -22.60 1.37 10.72
N ARG A 104 -23.41 2.35 11.17
CA ARG A 104 -24.25 3.17 10.28
C ARG A 104 -23.58 4.47 9.85
N ARG A 105 -22.34 4.72 10.25
CA ARG A 105 -21.61 5.92 9.84
C ARG A 105 -21.35 5.86 8.33
N GLY A 106 -21.93 6.82 7.60
CA GLY A 106 -21.80 6.93 6.15
C GLY A 106 -20.67 7.85 5.67
N GLU A 107 -20.08 8.61 6.59
CA GLU A 107 -19.06 9.61 6.31
C GLU A 107 -17.74 9.25 7.00
N THR A 108 -16.63 9.46 6.31
CA THR A 108 -15.28 9.34 6.87
C THR A 108 -14.97 10.52 7.80
N VAL A 109 -13.94 10.38 8.64
CA VAL A 109 -13.46 11.49 9.47
C VAL A 109 -13.10 12.74 8.66
N PHE A 110 -12.61 12.57 7.43
CA PHE A 110 -12.24 13.66 6.53
C PHE A 110 -13.45 14.38 5.92
N GLU A 111 -14.54 13.65 5.68
CA GLU A 111 -15.81 14.22 5.20
C GLU A 111 -16.52 14.98 6.34
N LEU A 112 -16.45 14.45 7.56
CA LEU A 112 -16.99 15.08 8.76
C LEU A 112 -16.21 16.34 9.17
N ASP A 113 -14.88 16.29 9.08
CA ASP A 113 -13.98 17.40 9.37
C ASP A 113 -12.80 17.42 8.38
N PRO A 114 -12.84 18.29 7.36
CA PRO A 114 -11.76 18.40 6.37
C PRO A 114 -10.41 18.81 6.95
N SER A 115 -10.37 19.47 8.13
CA SER A 115 -9.11 19.90 8.76
C SER A 115 -8.22 18.73 9.19
N ILE A 116 -8.81 17.54 9.30
CA ILE A 116 -8.08 16.30 9.64
C ILE A 116 -7.06 15.94 8.56
N GLN A 117 -7.30 16.26 7.29
CA GLN A 117 -6.34 16.02 6.23
C GLN A 117 -5.05 16.81 6.47
N ASP A 118 -5.16 18.12 6.72
CA ASP A 118 -4.01 18.99 7.02
C ASP A 118 -3.29 18.53 8.29
N ALA A 119 -4.03 18.07 9.31
CA ALA A 119 -3.47 17.57 10.55
C ALA A 119 -2.67 16.26 10.36
N VAL A 120 -3.14 15.37 9.48
CA VAL A 120 -2.39 14.15 9.11
C VAL A 120 -1.13 14.52 8.33
N ASP A 121 -1.21 15.42 7.35
CA ASP A 121 -0.07 15.84 6.55
C ASP A 121 1.02 16.51 7.42
N GLN A 122 0.61 17.39 8.33
CA GLN A 122 1.51 18.00 9.32
C GLN A 122 2.06 16.97 10.32
N GLY A 123 1.25 15.99 10.71
CA GLY A 123 1.66 14.89 11.57
C GLY A 123 2.79 14.07 10.93
N ILE A 124 2.63 13.71 9.67
CA ILE A 124 3.65 12.99 8.88
C ILE A 124 4.93 13.83 8.76
N GLU A 125 4.82 15.12 8.48
CA GLU A 125 5.99 16.01 8.35
C GLU A 125 6.80 16.12 9.67
N ASN A 126 6.13 16.06 10.82
CA ASN A 126 6.78 16.21 12.12
C ASN A 126 7.24 14.89 12.75
N GLU A 127 6.47 13.80 12.56
CA GLU A 127 6.67 12.52 13.24
C GLU A 127 7.19 11.42 12.30
N GLY A 128 7.10 11.62 10.99
CA GLY A 128 7.40 10.60 9.98
C GLY A 128 6.25 9.63 9.74
N SER A 129 6.57 8.51 9.10
CA SER A 129 5.62 7.48 8.65
C SER A 129 6.03 6.10 9.12
N ASP A 130 5.09 5.33 9.67
CA ASP A 130 5.27 3.91 10.00
C ASP A 130 5.22 2.99 8.76
N LEU A 131 4.85 3.53 7.59
CA LEU A 131 4.83 2.80 6.33
C LEU A 131 6.25 2.48 5.85
N SER A 132 6.77 1.32 6.25
CA SER A 132 8.11 0.85 5.86
C SER A 132 8.25 0.47 4.37
N GLY A 133 7.15 0.19 3.68
CA GLY A 133 7.18 -0.18 2.27
C GLY A 133 5.81 -0.52 1.70
N VAL A 134 5.74 -0.57 0.37
CA VAL A 134 4.53 -0.92 -0.38
C VAL A 134 4.86 -1.90 -1.51
N SER A 135 3.88 -2.74 -1.85
CA SER A 135 3.95 -3.50 -3.10
C SER A 135 3.57 -2.59 -4.26
N ALA A 136 4.51 -2.37 -5.17
CA ALA A 136 4.36 -1.45 -6.30
C ALA A 136 4.83 -2.07 -7.62
N LYS A 137 4.27 -1.61 -8.74
CA LYS A 137 4.81 -1.90 -10.07
C LYS A 137 5.92 -0.90 -10.37
N LEU A 138 7.15 -1.40 -10.39
CA LEU A 138 8.38 -0.65 -10.54
C LEU A 138 9.27 -1.36 -11.55
N CYS A 139 9.96 -0.59 -12.40
CA CYS A 139 11.15 -1.05 -13.11
C CYS A 139 12.27 -0.02 -13.00
N TRP A 140 13.51 -0.47 -13.17
CA TRP A 140 14.67 0.39 -13.12
C TRP A 140 15.68 0.04 -14.22
N SER A 141 16.40 1.03 -14.75
CA SER A 141 17.42 0.88 -15.79
C SER A 141 18.64 1.76 -15.52
N GLU A 142 19.79 1.40 -16.09
CA GLU A 142 21.00 2.25 -16.11
C GLU A 142 20.95 3.27 -17.25
N GLU A 143 20.21 2.94 -18.32
CA GLU A 143 20.06 3.79 -19.49
C GLU A 143 18.94 4.82 -19.29
N PHE A 144 19.25 6.09 -19.55
CA PHE A 144 18.26 7.15 -19.67
C PHE A 144 17.68 7.13 -21.09
N PRO A 145 16.35 7.19 -21.25
CA PRO A 145 15.78 7.40 -22.58
C PRO A 145 16.34 8.71 -23.16
N PRO A 146 16.73 8.74 -24.45
CA PRO A 146 17.31 9.93 -25.04
C PRO A 146 16.33 11.09 -24.90
N ILE A 147 16.78 12.17 -24.26
CA ILE A 147 16.02 13.42 -24.16
C ILE A 147 15.75 13.87 -25.59
N VAL A 148 14.49 13.82 -26.02
CA VAL A 148 14.07 14.44 -27.28
C VAL A 148 14.23 15.95 -27.10
N GLN A 149 15.41 16.45 -27.41
CA GLN A 149 15.63 17.88 -27.53
C GLN A 149 14.76 18.36 -28.68
N SER A 150 13.66 19.04 -28.36
CA SER A 150 12.89 19.82 -29.32
C SER A 150 13.77 20.96 -29.84
N ALA A 151 14.63 20.65 -30.81
CA ALA A 151 15.37 21.66 -31.56
C ALA A 151 14.37 22.42 -32.46
N LYS A 152 14.24 23.72 -32.20
CA LYS A 152 13.54 24.67 -33.05
C LYS A 152 14.35 24.96 -34.33
N GLU A 153 13.68 24.78 -35.47
CA GLU A 153 13.74 25.53 -36.75
C GLU A 153 15.01 25.48 -37.65
N PRO A 154 14.95 25.94 -38.92
CA PRO A 154 13.96 25.67 -39.99
C PRO A 154 14.67 25.30 -41.32
N GLY A 155 13.98 24.63 -42.26
CA GLY A 155 14.52 24.50 -43.62
C GLY A 155 13.90 23.40 -44.47
N ASN A 156 13.03 23.79 -45.39
CA ASN A 156 12.55 22.98 -46.51
C ASN A 156 13.68 22.32 -47.28
N THR A 157 13.63 21.00 -47.44
CA THR A 157 13.76 20.31 -48.74
C THR A 157 13.16 18.93 -48.65
N ALA A 158 12.23 18.64 -49.55
CA ALA A 158 11.56 17.35 -49.67
C ALA A 158 12.52 16.25 -50.13
N SER A 159 12.53 15.13 -49.41
CA SER A 159 12.89 13.82 -49.95
C SER A 159 11.97 12.77 -49.36
N VAL A 160 11.39 11.97 -50.24
CA VAL A 160 10.37 10.94 -50.02
C VAL A 160 10.75 10.01 -48.85
N ASP A 161 9.99 10.09 -47.75
CA ASP A 161 10.09 9.18 -46.61
C ASP A 161 9.61 7.78 -47.01
N THR A 162 10.57 6.87 -47.16
CA THR A 162 10.29 5.44 -47.06
C THR A 162 10.40 5.10 -45.58
N PRO A 163 9.40 4.47 -44.92
CA PRO A 163 9.50 4.17 -43.50
C PRO A 163 10.64 3.15 -43.28
N SER A 164 11.78 3.63 -42.79
CA SER A 164 12.88 2.76 -42.39
C SER A 164 12.67 2.35 -40.94
N ILE A 165 12.30 1.09 -40.75
CA ILE A 165 12.16 0.46 -39.43
C ILE A 165 13.52 0.53 -38.72
N SER A 166 13.54 1.05 -37.50
CA SER A 166 14.75 1.12 -36.69
C SER A 166 15.24 -0.29 -36.30
N HIS A 167 16.53 -0.44 -36.00
CA HIS A 167 17.09 -1.71 -35.53
C HIS A 167 16.38 -2.22 -34.26
N TYR A 168 15.90 -1.29 -33.42
CA TYR A 168 15.12 -1.59 -32.23
C TYR A 168 13.74 -2.19 -32.55
N GLU A 169 12.98 -1.55 -33.44
CA GLU A 169 11.66 -2.05 -33.88
C GLU A 169 11.78 -3.40 -34.60
N SER A 170 12.84 -3.62 -35.37
CA SER A 170 13.13 -4.91 -36.01
C SER A 170 13.32 -6.03 -34.99
N GLU A 171 14.02 -5.76 -33.88
CA GLU A 171 14.24 -6.73 -32.81
C GLU A 171 12.98 -6.98 -31.97
N GLU A 172 12.14 -5.97 -31.76
CA GLU A 172 10.85 -6.12 -31.07
C GLU A 172 9.84 -6.92 -31.90
N ILE A 173 9.79 -6.67 -33.21
CA ILE A 173 8.98 -7.45 -34.17
C ILE A 173 9.46 -8.91 -34.20
N LYS A 174 10.78 -9.16 -34.23
CA LYS A 174 11.33 -10.53 -34.15
C LYS A 174 10.96 -11.23 -32.85
N ARG A 175 11.04 -10.56 -31.69
CA ARG A 175 10.67 -11.16 -30.40
C ARG A 175 9.19 -11.53 -30.37
N THR A 176 8.33 -10.65 -30.87
CA THR A 176 6.88 -10.85 -30.88
C THR A 176 6.47 -11.99 -31.81
N LEU A 177 7.07 -12.08 -33.01
CA LEU A 177 6.84 -13.18 -33.95
C LEU A 177 7.36 -14.53 -33.40
N LYS A 178 8.52 -14.53 -32.73
CA LYS A 178 9.09 -15.75 -32.12
C LYS A 178 8.24 -16.25 -30.95
N LYS A 179 7.59 -15.35 -30.21
CA LYS A 179 6.65 -15.69 -29.13
C LYS A 179 5.31 -16.21 -29.66
N GLY A 180 4.88 -15.75 -30.83
CA GLY A 180 3.67 -16.24 -31.51
C GLY A 180 3.82 -17.60 -32.19
N LEU A 181 5.02 -17.97 -32.65
CA LEU A 181 5.28 -19.26 -33.34
C LEU A 181 5.44 -20.47 -32.40
N LEU A 182 5.51 -20.28 -31.08
CA LEU A 182 5.70 -21.35 -30.09
C LEU A 182 4.43 -21.77 -29.34
N GLY A 183 3.25 -21.31 -29.80
CA GLY A 183 1.98 -21.60 -29.14
C GLY A 183 1.13 -22.65 -29.86
N SER A 184 1.43 -23.95 -29.70
CA SER A 184 0.42 -25.02 -29.84
C SER A 184 0.92 -26.40 -29.38
N GLN A 185 0.83 -26.68 -28.08
CA GLN A 185 0.11 -27.82 -27.46
C GLN A 185 0.69 -28.25 -26.08
N PRO A 186 -0.14 -28.85 -25.20
CA PRO A 186 -0.01 -28.76 -23.76
C PRO A 186 0.69 -29.97 -23.15
N SER A 187 1.47 -29.76 -22.11
CA SER A 187 1.82 -30.81 -21.14
C SER A 187 2.11 -30.20 -19.79
N SER A 188 1.33 -30.65 -18.82
CA SER A 188 1.64 -30.64 -17.41
C SER A 188 3.02 -31.23 -17.18
N GLU A 189 3.92 -30.47 -16.58
CA GLU A 189 4.96 -30.93 -15.66
C GLU A 189 5.62 -29.67 -15.10
N THR A 190 5.51 -29.51 -13.78
CA THR A 190 6.33 -28.59 -12.99
C THR A 190 7.79 -29.04 -13.12
N GLU A 191 8.46 -28.58 -14.16
CA GLU A 191 9.91 -28.53 -14.18
C GLU A 191 10.33 -27.33 -13.32
N ASP A 192 10.68 -27.68 -12.09
CA ASP A 192 11.61 -26.96 -11.23
C ASP A 192 12.94 -26.77 -11.99
N ASN A 193 12.95 -25.82 -12.93
CA ASN A 193 14.18 -25.32 -13.51
C ASN A 193 14.85 -24.48 -12.42
N GLY A 194 15.68 -25.17 -11.64
CA GLY A 194 16.53 -24.62 -10.61
C GLY A 194 17.28 -23.39 -11.11
N LEU A 195 16.68 -22.22 -10.88
CA LEU A 195 17.45 -21.01 -10.67
C LEU A 195 17.87 -21.07 -9.20
N GLU A 196 18.81 -21.97 -8.91
CA GLU A 196 19.62 -21.88 -7.71
C GLU A 196 20.10 -20.42 -7.64
N THR A 197 19.66 -19.74 -6.58
CA THR A 197 20.16 -18.47 -6.07
C THR A 197 21.67 -18.56 -5.81
N ARG A 198 22.46 -18.60 -6.88
CA ARG A 198 23.91 -18.48 -6.86
C ARG A 198 24.24 -17.03 -7.12
N GLU A 199 24.03 -16.23 -6.07
CA GLU A 199 24.68 -14.96 -5.79
C GLU A 199 23.82 -14.25 -4.74
N LEU A 200 24.17 -14.40 -3.46
CA LEU A 200 24.08 -13.26 -2.56
C LEU A 200 25.09 -12.25 -3.11
N ALA A 201 24.64 -11.53 -4.13
CA ALA A 201 25.44 -11.02 -5.24
C ALA A 201 26.40 -9.91 -4.80
N GLN A 202 27.58 -9.93 -5.39
CA GLN A 202 28.56 -8.86 -5.29
C GLN A 202 27.89 -7.50 -5.58
N THR A 203 28.00 -6.56 -4.64
CA THR A 203 27.39 -5.23 -4.82
C THR A 203 28.03 -4.52 -6.00
N ARG A 204 27.21 -4.04 -6.95
CA ARG A 204 27.64 -3.19 -8.06
C ARG A 204 27.41 -1.72 -7.75
N ALA A 205 28.38 -0.87 -8.07
CA ALA A 205 28.22 0.58 -8.04
C ALA A 205 27.70 1.04 -9.41
N LEU A 206 26.61 1.79 -9.43
CA LEU A 206 26.00 2.37 -10.62
C LEU A 206 26.22 3.89 -10.60
N GLU A 207 26.60 4.48 -11.74
CA GLU A 207 26.73 5.94 -11.85
C GLU A 207 25.36 6.63 -11.80
N ALA A 208 24.33 5.97 -12.32
CA ALA A 208 22.97 6.46 -12.32
C ALA A 208 21.95 5.32 -12.34
N VAL A 209 20.73 5.64 -11.87
CA VAL A 209 19.57 4.75 -11.91
C VAL A 209 18.36 5.55 -12.37
N HIS A 210 17.70 5.04 -13.41
CA HIS A 210 16.41 5.54 -13.87
C HIS A 210 15.30 4.66 -13.28
N LEU A 211 14.41 5.25 -12.49
CA LEU A 211 13.27 4.57 -11.88
C LEU A 211 11.99 4.90 -12.64
N GLN A 212 11.22 3.87 -12.98
CA GLN A 212 9.90 4.00 -13.58
C GLN A 212 8.87 3.39 -12.64
N LEU A 213 7.93 4.22 -12.19
CA LEU A 213 6.88 3.87 -11.25
C LEU A 213 5.53 3.98 -11.94
N ASN A 214 4.58 3.11 -11.58
CA ASN A 214 3.18 3.36 -11.90
C ASN A 214 2.66 4.58 -11.12
N LEU A 215 1.51 5.12 -11.57
CA LEU A 215 0.93 6.33 -10.97
C LEU A 215 0.68 6.16 -9.47
N GLU A 216 0.15 5.02 -9.05
CA GLU A 216 -0.20 4.76 -7.65
C GLU A 216 1.04 4.78 -6.74
N ALA A 217 2.16 4.20 -7.18
CA ALA A 217 3.42 4.26 -6.44
C ALA A 217 4.06 5.64 -6.50
N GLY A 218 3.94 6.33 -7.65
CA GLY A 218 4.41 7.71 -7.81
C GLY A 218 3.74 8.68 -6.84
N LEU A 219 2.45 8.47 -6.51
CA LEU A 219 1.73 9.27 -5.52
C LEU A 219 2.26 9.09 -4.08
N LEU A 220 2.97 8.01 -3.79
CA LEU A 220 3.61 7.78 -2.49
C LEU A 220 5.03 8.35 -2.42
N PHE A 221 5.60 8.81 -3.53
CA PHE A 221 6.96 9.32 -3.56
C PHE A 221 7.20 10.53 -2.62
N PRO A 222 6.24 11.47 -2.46
CA PRO A 222 6.37 12.51 -1.45
C PRO A 222 6.47 11.95 -0.02
N LEU A 223 5.74 10.88 0.29
CA LEU A 223 5.81 10.23 1.61
C LEU A 223 7.16 9.57 1.87
N VAL A 224 7.81 9.05 0.82
CA VAL A 224 9.12 8.38 0.91
C VAL A 224 10.27 9.37 1.17
N LEU A 225 10.12 10.63 0.74
CA LEU A 225 11.20 11.62 0.75
C LEU A 225 11.10 12.71 1.82
N ARG A 226 9.89 12.97 2.33
CA ARG A 226 9.65 13.95 3.40
C ARG A 226 10.14 13.41 4.72
#